data_AF-A0A536ME80-F1
#
_entry.id   AF-A0A536ME80-F1
#
_cell.length_a   1.000
_cell.length_b   1.000
_cell.length_c   1.000
_cell.angle_alpha   90.00
_cell.angle_beta   90.00
_cell.angle_gamma   90.00
#
_symmetry.space_group_name_H-M   'P 1'
#
loop_
_entity.id
_entity.type
_entity.pdbx_description
1 polymer ?
#
loop_
_entity_poly.entity_id
_entity_poly.type
_entity_poly.pdbx_seq_one_letter_code
_entity_poly.pdbx_strand_id
1 'polypeptide(L)'
;MKPPITLVAAVVVIGCTTSNPQGAVTSPTAMVSSNAAQPSPSGSSNPSSTPSPSDLQLGTVDGTCQLPVVTLTQNLANNSATYVGGFVSFTEPPAVLAPVFRPDSSGVIRARWDYADLATDTMPILYGNPQSGTHAPSYDASLRRWIPAAASQLTPDHTRYAYASGNDQTTIHVVDVAQGTEAQFAVATHGPLAGTPQVTDFDGSSVFFLVNVAGNDGTDIWRLDLASATAIKLAPMPGVMMVRGGYAWVGRTDPRDPSPPTAPFPEQKFNSIVRVDLGSGAETIWYYRPGTEVWIGGLSPTGSPIVNVASGPQFHSPGEIRQVVQPGEQGMLIYSGGLGFAGPHVDVIDLSPAARSFDRFWFGNGLGLYLYTQSGGMRKVFDIPSSLSANGGIFPAGDCR
;
A
#
# COMPACT_ATOMS: atom_id res chain seq x y z
N MET A 1 -47.74 -26.64 -14.94
CA MET A 1 -48.49 -25.98 -16.03
C MET A 1 -49.53 -25.02 -15.44
N LYS A 2 -49.26 -23.72 -15.48
CA LYS A 2 -50.22 -22.60 -15.66
C LYS A 2 -49.40 -21.31 -15.74
N PRO A 3 -49.50 -20.50 -16.81
CA PRO A 3 -48.64 -19.32 -17.02
C PRO A 3 -49.39 -18.01 -16.65
N PRO A 4 -48.98 -16.81 -17.10
CA PRO A 4 -48.15 -15.91 -16.31
C PRO A 4 -48.83 -14.55 -16.03
N ILE A 5 -48.16 -13.66 -15.30
CA ILE A 5 -48.48 -12.22 -15.30
C ILE A 5 -47.25 -11.44 -15.77
N THR A 6 -47.35 -10.91 -16.98
CA THR A 6 -46.39 -9.98 -17.59
C THR A 6 -46.73 -8.57 -17.15
N LEU A 7 -45.74 -7.74 -16.79
CA LEU A 7 -45.95 -6.31 -16.59
C LEU A 7 -44.97 -5.52 -17.45
N VAL A 8 -45.53 -4.83 -18.44
CA VAL A 8 -44.82 -3.97 -19.40
C VAL A 8 -44.74 -2.56 -18.81
N ALA A 9 -43.55 -1.97 -18.81
CA ALA A 9 -43.35 -0.55 -18.54
C ALA A 9 -42.60 0.09 -19.72
N ALA A 10 -43.01 1.32 -20.08
CA ALA A 10 -42.83 1.83 -21.43
C ALA A 10 -41.50 2.55 -21.69
N VAL A 11 -41.12 2.52 -22.96
CA VAL A 11 -40.03 3.32 -23.56
C VAL A 11 -40.42 4.80 -23.61
N VAL A 12 -39.51 5.68 -23.24
CA VAL A 12 -39.55 7.11 -23.61
C VAL A 12 -38.28 7.46 -24.36
N VAL A 13 -38.42 7.70 -25.66
CA VAL A 13 -37.37 8.26 -26.53
C VAL A 13 -37.64 9.76 -26.66
N ILE A 14 -36.66 10.59 -26.32
CA ILE A 14 -36.64 12.00 -26.70
C ILE A 14 -35.40 12.22 -27.56
N GLY A 15 -35.62 12.30 -28.87
CA GLY A 15 -34.63 12.78 -29.82
C GLY A 15 -35.04 14.18 -30.29
N CYS A 16 -34.09 15.12 -30.33
CA CYS A 16 -34.23 16.37 -31.07
C CYS A 16 -33.05 16.53 -32.02
N THR A 17 -33.36 16.96 -33.25
CA THR A 17 -32.47 16.91 -34.40
C THR A 17 -31.66 18.20 -34.59
N THR A 18 -30.49 18.01 -35.17
CA THR A 18 -29.63 18.96 -35.89
C THR A 18 -30.28 20.26 -36.39
N SER A 19 -29.54 21.37 -36.25
CA SER A 19 -29.44 22.37 -37.32
C SER A 19 -28.01 22.94 -37.37
N ASN A 20 -27.47 23.05 -38.58
CA ASN A 20 -26.12 23.52 -38.87
C ASN A 20 -26.21 24.45 -40.09
N PRO A 21 -25.78 25.72 -40.01
CA PRO A 21 -25.61 26.55 -41.19
C PRO A 21 -24.13 26.86 -41.45
N GLN A 22 -23.67 26.55 -42.65
CA GLN A 22 -22.41 27.08 -43.18
C GLN A 22 -22.53 28.59 -43.41
N GLY A 23 -21.47 29.34 -43.11
CA GLY A 23 -21.31 30.74 -43.49
C GLY A 23 -19.82 31.05 -43.64
N ALA A 24 -19.39 31.40 -44.85
CA ALA A 24 -17.98 31.59 -45.19
C ALA A 24 -17.62 33.06 -45.41
N VAL A 25 -16.32 33.29 -45.68
CA VAL A 25 -15.70 34.52 -46.23
C VAL A 25 -15.64 35.71 -45.23
N THR A 26 -14.47 36.12 -44.75
CA THR A 26 -13.56 37.05 -45.47
C THR A 26 -12.30 37.31 -44.64
N SER A 27 -11.14 37.36 -45.31
CA SER A 27 -9.92 38.01 -44.76
C SER A 27 -9.94 39.50 -45.10
N PRO A 28 -9.26 40.34 -44.30
CA PRO A 28 -8.33 41.28 -44.91
C PRO A 28 -6.93 41.30 -44.27
N THR A 29 -6.01 41.86 -45.03
CA THR A 29 -4.54 41.86 -44.87
C THR A 29 -4.02 43.03 -44.02
N ALA A 30 -2.71 43.00 -43.70
CA ALA A 30 -1.79 44.08 -43.27
C ALA A 30 -1.41 44.07 -41.77
N MET A 31 -0.16 44.36 -41.36
CA MET A 31 1.13 44.62 -42.06
C MET A 31 2.28 44.66 -41.02
N VAL A 32 3.53 44.31 -41.41
CA VAL A 32 4.84 44.86 -40.87
C VAL A 32 5.13 44.55 -39.36
N SER A 33 6.31 44.21 -38.82
CA SER A 33 7.72 43.93 -39.18
C SER A 33 8.35 43.16 -37.98
N SER A 34 9.62 42.73 -37.87
CA SER A 34 10.85 42.68 -38.71
C SER A 34 11.86 41.70 -38.07
N ASN A 35 12.97 41.38 -38.76
CA ASN A 35 14.09 40.59 -38.22
C ASN A 35 14.81 41.25 -37.02
N ALA A 36 15.34 40.44 -36.07
CA ALA A 36 16.79 40.34 -35.78
C ALA A 36 17.16 39.33 -34.67
N ALA A 37 18.37 38.77 -34.80
CA ALA A 37 19.25 38.22 -33.75
C ALA A 37 18.83 36.96 -32.95
N GLN A 38 19.29 35.82 -33.45
CA GLN A 38 19.60 34.59 -32.69
C GLN A 38 20.74 34.82 -31.68
N PRO A 39 20.65 34.25 -30.47
CA PRO A 39 21.82 33.82 -29.69
C PRO A 39 21.84 32.31 -29.47
N SER A 40 22.97 31.67 -29.77
CA SER A 40 23.21 30.26 -29.42
C SER A 40 23.68 30.14 -27.96
N PRO A 41 23.10 29.26 -27.12
CA PRO A 41 23.69 28.92 -25.83
C PRO A 41 24.52 27.63 -25.94
N SER A 42 25.83 27.77 -26.12
CA SER A 42 26.78 26.71 -25.80
C SER A 42 26.99 26.69 -24.28
N GLY A 43 26.46 25.65 -23.61
CA GLY A 43 26.56 25.52 -22.15
C GLY A 43 26.26 24.09 -21.71
N SER A 44 27.31 23.25 -21.67
CA SER A 44 27.23 21.88 -21.17
C SER A 44 26.97 21.86 -19.66
N SER A 45 25.71 21.78 -19.25
CA SER A 45 25.35 21.51 -17.85
C SER A 45 25.67 20.05 -17.50
N ASN A 46 26.63 19.84 -16.60
CA ASN A 46 26.77 18.54 -15.92
C ASN A 46 25.42 18.13 -15.30
N PRO A 47 25.11 16.82 -15.21
CA PRO A 47 23.91 16.36 -14.53
C PRO A 47 23.96 16.81 -13.08
N SER A 48 22.97 17.61 -12.68
CA SER A 48 22.76 17.98 -11.29
C SER A 48 22.52 16.70 -10.49
N SER A 49 23.40 16.41 -9.54
CA SER A 49 23.12 15.40 -8.52
C SER A 49 21.86 15.83 -7.77
N THR A 50 20.77 15.08 -7.93
CA THR A 50 19.60 15.23 -7.07
C THR A 50 20.05 15.13 -5.62
N PRO A 51 19.79 16.14 -4.77
CA PRO A 51 20.15 16.05 -3.36
C PRO A 51 19.41 14.86 -2.77
N SER A 52 20.12 13.98 -2.06
CA SER A 52 19.47 12.97 -1.22
C SER A 52 18.50 13.68 -0.29
N PRO A 53 17.26 13.19 -0.14
CA PRO A 53 16.25 13.85 0.69
C PRO A 53 16.80 14.00 2.11
N SER A 54 16.95 15.25 2.55
CA SER A 54 17.37 15.56 3.91
C SER A 54 16.30 15.10 4.89
N ASP A 55 16.70 14.40 5.93
CA ASP A 55 15.79 13.91 6.96
C ASP A 55 15.06 15.06 7.67
N LEU A 56 13.89 14.75 8.23
CA LEU A 56 13.08 15.72 8.96
C LEU A 56 13.63 15.95 10.37
N GLN A 57 13.47 17.18 10.88
CA GLN A 57 13.81 17.50 12.25
C GLN A 57 12.98 16.67 13.23
N LEU A 58 13.63 16.21 14.32
CA LEU A 58 12.96 15.49 15.40
C LEU A 58 12.01 16.43 16.16
N GLY A 59 10.74 16.07 16.19
CA GLY A 59 9.67 16.75 16.93
C GLY A 59 9.08 15.87 18.03
N THR A 60 8.12 16.43 18.77
CA THR A 60 7.39 15.75 19.84
C THR A 60 6.11 15.07 19.33
N VAL A 61 5.59 14.14 20.13
CA VAL A 61 4.24 13.58 19.99
C VAL A 61 3.33 14.21 21.04
N ASP A 62 2.11 14.52 20.64
CA ASP A 62 1.10 15.11 21.53
C ASP A 62 0.30 14.00 22.24
N GLY A 63 0.25 14.07 23.57
CA GLY A 63 -0.26 13.02 24.46
C GLY A 63 0.78 11.98 24.87
N THR A 64 0.39 11.07 25.75
CA THR A 64 1.18 9.88 26.10
C THR A 64 0.81 8.73 25.16
N CYS A 65 1.80 7.93 24.74
CA CYS A 65 1.62 6.86 23.77
C CYS A 65 2.69 5.77 23.94
N GLN A 66 2.28 4.51 24.04
CA GLN A 66 3.14 3.35 23.87
C GLN A 66 2.85 2.71 22.51
N LEU A 67 3.66 3.05 21.51
CA LEU A 67 3.53 2.52 20.16
C LEU A 67 4.26 1.17 20.04
N PRO A 68 3.59 0.06 19.69
CA PRO A 68 4.27 -1.17 19.31
C PRO A 68 4.96 -0.99 17.96
N VAL A 69 6.21 -1.44 17.88
CA VAL A 69 7.07 -1.31 16.72
C VAL A 69 7.89 -2.57 16.50
N VAL A 70 8.23 -2.86 15.25
CA VAL A 70 9.25 -3.87 14.91
C VAL A 70 10.48 -3.16 14.36
N THR A 71 11.64 -3.49 14.93
CA THR A 71 12.93 -3.19 14.30
C THR A 71 13.33 -4.33 13.38
N LEU A 72 13.81 -4.02 12.18
CA LEU A 72 14.38 -4.98 11.23
C LEU A 72 15.90 -4.79 11.22
N THR A 73 16.66 -5.88 11.33
CA THR A 73 18.08 -5.92 11.02
C THR A 73 18.34 -7.01 9.99
N GLN A 74 18.84 -6.63 8.82
CA GLN A 74 19.30 -7.53 7.77
C GLN A 74 20.81 -7.73 7.86
N ASN A 75 21.25 -8.97 7.63
CA ASN A 75 22.65 -9.33 7.45
C ASN A 75 22.82 -9.86 6.02
N LEU A 76 23.32 -8.97 5.16
CA LEU A 76 23.53 -9.25 3.73
C LEU A 76 24.62 -10.30 3.46
N ALA A 77 25.52 -10.57 4.44
CA ALA A 77 26.60 -11.53 4.25
C ALA A 77 26.14 -13.00 4.34
N ASN A 78 24.99 -13.26 4.98
CA ASN A 78 24.39 -14.59 5.09
C ASN A 78 22.91 -14.62 4.70
N ASN A 79 22.44 -13.61 3.96
CA ASN A 79 21.04 -13.39 3.61
C ASN A 79 20.09 -13.64 4.79
N SER A 80 20.39 -13.08 5.97
CA SER A 80 19.53 -13.27 7.15
C SER A 80 18.82 -11.99 7.57
N ALA A 81 17.66 -12.12 8.22
CA ALA A 81 16.92 -11.02 8.82
C ALA A 81 16.43 -11.42 10.20
N THR A 82 16.57 -10.51 11.15
CA THR A 82 15.96 -10.62 12.47
C THR A 82 15.05 -9.41 12.67
N TYR A 83 13.82 -9.70 13.08
CA TYR A 83 12.84 -8.73 13.50
C TYR A 83 12.80 -8.75 15.04
N VAL A 84 12.85 -7.57 15.68
CA VAL A 84 12.70 -7.44 17.12
C VAL A 84 11.58 -6.46 17.41
N GLY A 85 10.44 -7.02 17.82
CA GLY A 85 9.32 -6.30 18.38
C GLY A 85 9.67 -5.62 19.70
N GLY A 86 9.05 -4.47 19.95
CA GLY A 86 9.16 -3.72 21.18
C GLY A 86 8.24 -2.51 21.15
N PHE A 87 8.53 -1.54 22.01
CA PHE A 87 7.68 -0.37 22.18
C PHE A 87 8.51 0.91 22.18
N VAL A 88 8.05 1.94 21.48
CA VAL A 88 8.51 3.32 21.70
C VAL A 88 7.49 4.01 22.59
N SER A 89 7.96 4.47 23.75
CA SER A 89 7.14 5.25 24.68
C SER A 89 7.35 6.74 24.44
N PHE A 90 6.28 7.44 24.08
CA PHE A 90 6.17 8.89 24.03
C PHE A 90 5.39 9.36 25.27
N THR A 91 5.79 10.49 25.83
CA THR A 91 5.17 11.10 27.01
C THR A 91 4.87 12.56 26.71
N GLU A 92 3.70 13.04 27.15
CA GLU A 92 3.25 14.39 26.85
C GLU A 92 4.20 15.47 27.42
N PRO A 93 4.47 16.57 26.68
CA PRO A 93 5.19 17.72 27.22
C PRO A 93 4.54 18.21 28.54
N PRO A 94 5.32 18.60 29.57
CA PRO A 94 6.75 18.94 29.54
C PRO A 94 7.68 17.77 29.88
N ALA A 95 7.28 16.52 29.68
CA ALA A 95 8.14 15.36 29.98
C ALA A 95 9.50 15.46 29.28
N VAL A 96 10.57 15.44 30.08
CA VAL A 96 11.97 15.67 29.64
C VAL A 96 12.60 14.41 29.02
N LEU A 97 11.88 13.29 29.00
CA LEU A 97 12.38 12.04 28.48
C LEU A 97 12.20 11.99 26.97
N ALA A 98 13.33 11.94 26.24
CA ALA A 98 13.32 11.55 24.85
C ALA A 98 12.66 10.16 24.69
N PRO A 99 11.90 9.91 23.60
CA PRO A 99 11.30 8.61 23.37
C PRO A 99 12.38 7.53 23.27
N VAL A 100 12.12 6.37 23.88
CA VAL A 100 13.08 5.25 23.94
C VAL A 100 12.41 3.99 23.40
N PHE A 101 13.03 3.34 22.42
CA PHE A 101 12.70 1.97 22.02
C PHE A 101 13.11 1.00 23.12
N ARG A 102 12.15 0.20 23.60
CA ARG A 102 12.35 -0.89 24.55
C ARG A 102 11.98 -2.20 23.84
N PRO A 103 12.93 -3.10 23.54
CA PRO A 103 12.61 -4.39 22.96
C PRO A 103 11.76 -5.21 23.92
N ASP A 104 10.80 -5.95 23.37
CA ASP A 104 10.00 -6.92 24.11
C ASP A 104 10.74 -8.26 24.14
N SER A 105 10.87 -8.87 25.33
CA SER A 105 11.47 -10.20 25.48
C SER A 105 10.72 -11.32 24.75
N SER A 106 9.46 -11.08 24.37
CA SER A 106 8.62 -11.97 23.54
C SER A 106 8.50 -11.54 22.08
N GLY A 107 9.21 -10.47 21.68
CA GLY A 107 9.10 -9.83 20.37
C GLY A 107 10.09 -10.33 19.32
N VAL A 108 10.92 -11.35 19.60
CA VAL A 108 11.90 -11.82 18.61
C VAL A 108 11.20 -12.68 17.55
N ILE A 109 11.32 -12.23 16.31
CA ILE A 109 10.82 -12.93 15.13
C ILE A 109 12.00 -13.15 14.17
N ARG A 110 12.24 -14.42 13.80
CA ARG A 110 13.40 -14.85 13.01
C ARG A 110 12.96 -15.25 11.61
N ALA A 111 13.62 -14.72 10.59
CA ALA A 111 13.41 -15.21 9.23
C ALA A 111 14.03 -16.62 9.04
N ARG A 112 13.27 -17.53 8.44
CA ARG A 112 13.66 -18.89 8.08
C ARG A 112 13.77 -18.98 6.55
N TRP A 113 14.93 -18.63 6.02
CA TRP A 113 15.14 -18.42 4.58
C TRP A 113 14.90 -19.66 3.73
N ASP A 114 15.25 -20.84 4.24
CA ASP A 114 14.98 -22.13 3.57
C ASP A 114 13.48 -22.43 3.42
N TYR A 115 12.62 -21.72 4.17
CA TYR A 115 11.16 -21.84 4.17
C TYR A 115 10.46 -20.58 3.63
N ALA A 116 11.22 -19.53 3.29
CA ALA A 116 10.71 -18.22 2.88
C ALA A 116 9.64 -17.62 3.81
N ASP A 117 9.78 -17.81 5.13
CA ASP A 117 8.85 -17.29 6.14
C ASP A 117 9.56 -16.81 7.42
N LEU A 118 8.79 -16.41 8.42
CA LEU A 118 9.23 -15.94 9.73
C LEU A 118 8.68 -16.85 10.84
N ALA A 119 9.38 -16.90 11.98
CA ALA A 119 8.95 -17.62 13.19
C ALA A 119 9.13 -16.76 14.45
N THR A 120 8.14 -16.74 15.36
CA THR A 120 8.31 -16.18 16.72
C THR A 120 9.20 -17.09 17.59
N ASP A 121 9.84 -16.57 18.63
CA ASP A 121 10.56 -17.41 19.61
C ASP A 121 9.71 -17.89 20.81
N THR A 122 8.58 -17.22 21.06
CA THR A 122 7.71 -17.44 22.22
C THR A 122 6.63 -18.48 21.91
N MET A 123 6.34 -19.38 22.85
CA MET A 123 5.32 -20.43 22.67
C MET A 123 3.88 -19.86 22.69
N PRO A 124 2.92 -20.44 21.94
CA PRO A 124 3.15 -21.39 20.85
C PRO A 124 3.93 -20.70 19.72
N ILE A 125 4.81 -21.43 19.03
CA ILE A 125 5.59 -20.85 17.93
C ILE A 125 4.65 -20.57 16.76
N LEU A 126 4.55 -19.31 16.36
CA LEU A 126 3.77 -18.85 15.21
C LEU A 126 4.70 -18.73 14.00
N TYR A 127 4.18 -19.09 12.82
CA TYR A 127 4.87 -19.00 11.53
C TYR A 127 4.10 -18.11 10.57
N GLY A 128 4.78 -17.28 9.77
CA GLY A 128 4.08 -16.42 8.82
C GLY A 128 5.00 -15.65 7.90
N ASN A 129 4.44 -15.08 6.84
CA ASN A 129 5.19 -14.27 5.89
C ASN A 129 4.43 -12.94 5.64
N PRO A 130 4.95 -11.79 6.13
CA PRO A 130 4.33 -10.48 5.97
C PRO A 130 4.51 -9.96 4.53
N GLN A 131 3.55 -10.34 3.68
CA GLN A 131 3.65 -10.26 2.22
C GLN A 131 3.11 -8.96 1.61
N SER A 132 2.20 -8.25 2.28
CA SER A 132 1.68 -6.96 1.80
C SER A 132 2.68 -5.81 2.03
N GLY A 133 2.66 -4.78 1.17
CA GLY A 133 3.65 -3.69 1.03
C GLY A 133 4.00 -2.81 2.25
N THR A 134 3.56 -3.17 3.45
CA THR A 134 3.98 -2.58 4.73
C THR A 134 4.98 -3.45 5.51
N HIS A 135 5.15 -4.74 5.13
CA HIS A 135 6.26 -5.65 5.45
C HIS A 135 6.71 -5.85 6.93
N ALA A 136 5.97 -5.33 7.91
CA ALA A 136 6.24 -5.57 9.33
C ALA A 136 5.32 -6.68 9.91
N PRO A 137 5.85 -7.56 10.76
CA PRO A 137 5.05 -8.33 11.72
C PRO A 137 4.20 -7.40 12.61
N SER A 138 3.05 -7.89 13.07
CA SER A 138 2.10 -7.11 13.87
C SER A 138 2.14 -7.48 15.35
N TYR A 139 1.62 -6.60 16.20
CA TYR A 139 1.44 -6.85 17.64
C TYR A 139 -0.05 -6.77 18.00
N ASP A 140 -0.65 -7.89 18.39
CA ASP A 140 -2.01 -7.85 18.91
C ASP A 140 -2.05 -7.30 20.34
N ALA A 141 -3.01 -6.40 20.55
CA ALA A 141 -3.19 -5.67 21.78
C ALA A 141 -3.79 -6.48 22.93
N SER A 142 -4.77 -7.33 22.60
CA SER A 142 -5.59 -8.07 23.55
C SER A 142 -4.89 -9.33 24.06
N LEU A 143 -4.22 -10.04 23.15
CA LEU A 143 -3.41 -11.24 23.35
C LEU A 143 -2.00 -10.91 23.84
N ARG A 144 -1.58 -9.64 23.75
CA ARG A 144 -0.21 -9.15 24.03
C ARG A 144 0.82 -9.98 23.27
N ARG A 145 0.61 -10.13 21.97
CA ARG A 145 1.26 -11.15 21.16
C ARG A 145 1.84 -10.60 19.87
N TRP A 146 3.11 -10.88 19.63
CA TRP A 146 3.75 -10.66 18.32
C TRP A 146 3.33 -11.77 17.34
N ILE A 147 2.88 -11.34 16.15
CA ILE A 147 2.30 -12.18 15.11
C ILE A 147 3.16 -12.00 13.84
N PRO A 148 3.67 -13.07 13.21
CA PRO A 148 4.58 -13.03 12.05
C PRO A 148 3.86 -12.71 10.72
N ALA A 149 2.83 -11.87 10.77
CA ALA A 149 2.02 -11.46 9.62
C ALA A 149 1.68 -9.97 9.74
N ALA A 150 1.46 -9.31 8.60
CA ALA A 150 1.01 -7.93 8.54
C ALA A 150 -0.47 -7.83 8.94
N ALA A 151 -0.91 -6.68 9.47
CA ALA A 151 -2.30 -6.46 9.89
C ALA A 151 -3.32 -6.81 8.78
N SER A 152 -2.91 -6.70 7.51
CA SER A 152 -3.66 -7.11 6.33
C SER A 152 -4.15 -8.56 6.33
N GLN A 153 -3.40 -9.43 7.01
CA GLN A 153 -3.50 -10.89 6.98
C GLN A 153 -4.24 -11.45 8.19
N LEU A 154 -4.60 -10.62 9.17
CA LEU A 154 -5.32 -11.02 10.38
C LEU A 154 -6.84 -10.93 10.15
N THR A 155 -7.60 -11.77 10.85
CA THR A 155 -9.05 -11.59 10.97
C THR A 155 -9.38 -10.33 11.78
N PRO A 156 -10.58 -9.72 11.64
CA PRO A 156 -10.92 -8.48 12.36
C PRO A 156 -10.92 -8.57 13.90
N ASP A 157 -10.97 -9.79 14.46
CA ASP A 157 -10.86 -10.09 15.89
C ASP A 157 -9.43 -10.53 16.31
N HIS A 158 -8.48 -10.52 15.37
CA HIS A 158 -7.08 -10.95 15.50
C HIS A 158 -6.86 -12.37 16.05
N THR A 159 -7.90 -13.22 16.11
CA THR A 159 -7.79 -14.60 16.62
C THR A 159 -7.09 -15.53 15.64
N ARG A 160 -7.15 -15.22 14.34
CA ARG A 160 -6.51 -15.99 13.26
C ARG A 160 -5.79 -15.07 12.29
N TYR A 161 -4.82 -15.61 11.57
CA TYR A 161 -4.23 -14.96 10.39
C TYR A 161 -4.00 -15.96 9.26
N ALA A 162 -3.79 -15.44 8.06
CA ALA A 162 -3.48 -16.24 6.88
C ALA A 162 -2.23 -15.75 6.15
N TYR A 163 -1.37 -16.67 5.75
CA TYR A 163 -0.21 -16.37 4.90
C TYR A 163 -0.07 -17.42 3.80
N ALA A 164 0.70 -17.12 2.76
CA ALA A 164 0.98 -18.08 1.70
C ALA A 164 2.43 -18.55 1.75
N SER A 165 2.66 -19.79 1.33
CA SER A 165 3.98 -20.31 0.98
C SER A 165 3.90 -20.98 -0.40
N GLY A 166 5.06 -21.26 -1.02
CA GLY A 166 5.10 -21.99 -2.28
C GLY A 166 6.16 -21.52 -3.26
N ASN A 167 6.86 -22.48 -3.85
CA ASN A 167 7.77 -22.29 -5.00
C ASN A 167 7.17 -22.91 -6.28
N ASP A 168 6.66 -24.14 -6.19
CA ASP A 168 6.03 -24.86 -7.32
C ASP A 168 4.51 -24.97 -7.20
N GLN A 169 3.96 -24.91 -5.98
CA GLN A 169 2.53 -24.94 -5.67
C GLN A 169 2.24 -23.92 -4.58
N THR A 170 1.13 -23.21 -4.68
CA THR A 170 0.69 -22.27 -3.65
C THR A 170 0.04 -23.04 -2.51
N THR A 171 0.50 -22.84 -1.27
CA THR A 171 -0.17 -23.30 -0.05
C THR A 171 -0.64 -22.10 0.74
N ILE A 172 -1.93 -22.05 1.06
CA ILE A 172 -2.47 -21.06 2.00
C ILE A 172 -2.51 -21.69 3.39
N HIS A 173 -1.92 -20.98 4.34
CA HIS A 173 -1.86 -21.33 5.74
C HIS A 173 -2.87 -20.47 6.50
N VAL A 174 -3.67 -21.07 7.37
CA VAL A 174 -4.57 -20.36 8.29
C VAL A 174 -4.26 -20.80 9.70
N VAL A 175 -3.78 -19.87 10.53
CA VAL A 175 -3.22 -20.14 11.85
C VAL A 175 -4.09 -19.54 12.94
N ASP A 176 -4.36 -20.30 14.00
CA ASP A 176 -4.93 -19.81 15.27
C ASP A 176 -3.81 -19.19 16.12
N VAL A 177 -3.96 -17.92 16.51
CA VAL A 177 -2.91 -17.16 17.22
C VAL A 177 -2.70 -17.67 18.65
N ALA A 178 -3.76 -18.14 19.32
CA ALA A 178 -3.70 -18.57 20.71
C ALA A 178 -3.14 -19.99 20.88
N GLN A 179 -3.42 -20.87 19.90
CA GLN A 179 -3.01 -22.28 19.91
C GLN A 179 -1.74 -22.53 19.08
N GLY A 180 -1.44 -21.70 18.09
CA GLY A 180 -0.42 -21.97 17.07
C GLY A 180 -0.73 -23.18 16.19
N THR A 181 -1.99 -23.60 16.15
CA THR A 181 -2.48 -24.66 15.26
C THR A 181 -2.77 -24.09 13.88
N GLU A 182 -2.54 -24.90 12.85
CA GLU A 182 -2.60 -24.46 11.46
C GLU A 182 -3.44 -25.40 10.60
N ALA A 183 -4.25 -24.82 9.72
CA ALA A 183 -4.84 -25.52 8.58
C ALA A 183 -4.12 -25.10 7.29
N GLN A 184 -3.76 -26.07 6.45
CA GLN A 184 -3.08 -25.86 5.18
C GLN A 184 -4.00 -26.21 4.00
N PHE A 185 -4.01 -25.36 2.98
CA PHE A 185 -4.84 -25.49 1.79
C PHE A 185 -3.95 -25.41 0.55
N ALA A 186 -3.72 -26.55 -0.10
CA ALA A 186 -2.98 -26.61 -1.36
C ALA A 186 -3.85 -26.05 -2.50
N VAL A 187 -3.34 -25.04 -3.21
CA VAL A 187 -4.00 -24.35 -4.32
C VAL A 187 -3.28 -24.67 -5.62
N ALA A 188 -4.03 -25.26 -6.57
CA ALA A 188 -3.54 -25.52 -7.92
C ALA A 188 -3.52 -24.23 -8.76
N THR A 189 -2.46 -23.44 -8.61
CA THR A 189 -2.15 -22.30 -9.50
C THR A 189 -1.62 -22.82 -10.84
N HIS A 190 -2.25 -22.41 -11.95
CA HIS A 190 -1.88 -22.90 -13.29
C HIS A 190 -0.58 -22.26 -13.81
N GLY A 191 0.54 -22.94 -13.62
CA GLY A 191 1.85 -22.55 -14.15
C GLY A 191 2.92 -22.34 -13.06
N PRO A 192 4.20 -22.26 -13.46
CA PRO A 192 5.29 -21.98 -12.52
C PRO A 192 5.17 -20.59 -11.91
N LEU A 193 5.42 -20.47 -10.62
CA LEU A 193 5.31 -19.21 -9.89
C LEU A 193 6.47 -18.26 -10.24
N ALA A 194 6.17 -16.96 -10.31
CA ALA A 194 7.13 -15.88 -10.48
C ALA A 194 7.29 -15.10 -9.16
N GLY A 195 7.82 -15.79 -8.14
CA GLY A 195 7.92 -15.30 -6.77
C GLY A 195 6.85 -15.87 -5.86
N THR A 196 6.95 -15.56 -4.57
CA THR A 196 6.05 -16.10 -3.53
C THR A 196 4.64 -15.52 -3.67
N PRO A 197 3.57 -16.34 -3.56
CA PRO A 197 2.20 -15.84 -3.48
C PRO A 197 2.02 -14.94 -2.24
N GLN A 198 1.08 -14.00 -2.29
CA GLN A 198 0.93 -12.97 -1.25
C GLN A 198 -0.50 -12.92 -0.72
N VAL A 199 -0.73 -13.23 0.55
CA VAL A 199 -2.04 -12.94 1.19
C VAL A 199 -2.19 -11.43 1.38
N THR A 200 -3.29 -10.88 0.88
CA THR A 200 -3.58 -9.44 0.87
C THR A 200 -4.82 -9.07 1.69
N ASP A 201 -5.73 -10.02 1.96
CA ASP A 201 -6.89 -9.82 2.83
C ASP A 201 -7.37 -11.13 3.45
N PHE A 202 -7.91 -11.06 4.67
CA PHE A 202 -8.52 -12.21 5.35
C PHE A 202 -9.73 -11.79 6.20
N ASP A 203 -10.94 -12.07 5.70
CA ASP A 203 -12.19 -11.69 6.38
C ASP A 203 -12.64 -12.71 7.46
N GLY A 204 -11.86 -13.77 7.70
CA GLY A 204 -12.19 -14.86 8.62
C GLY A 204 -13.01 -16.01 8.02
N SER A 205 -13.59 -15.82 6.84
CA SER A 205 -14.29 -16.83 6.02
C SER A 205 -13.57 -17.13 4.70
N SER A 206 -12.90 -16.13 4.13
CA SER A 206 -12.24 -16.16 2.83
C SER A 206 -10.86 -15.52 2.90
N VAL A 207 -9.87 -16.16 2.30
CA VAL A 207 -8.52 -15.60 2.13
C VAL A 207 -8.37 -15.09 0.70
N PHE A 208 -8.01 -13.82 0.54
CA PHE A 208 -7.67 -13.23 -0.76
C PHE A 208 -6.16 -13.17 -0.91
N PHE A 209 -5.65 -13.70 -2.02
CA PHE A 209 -4.23 -13.77 -2.29
C PHE A 209 -3.90 -13.49 -3.74
N LEU A 210 -2.68 -13.00 -3.94
CA LEU A 210 -2.11 -12.60 -5.21
C LEU A 210 -1.08 -13.65 -5.65
N VAL A 211 -1.11 -14.02 -6.92
CA VAL A 211 -0.22 -15.02 -7.51
C VAL A 211 0.44 -14.44 -8.77
N ASN A 212 1.76 -14.36 -8.77
CA ASN A 212 2.54 -14.05 -9.96
C ASN A 212 2.89 -15.36 -10.67
N VAL A 213 2.61 -15.46 -11.98
CA VAL A 213 2.90 -16.65 -12.80
C VAL A 213 3.93 -16.27 -13.85
N ALA A 214 4.96 -17.09 -14.03
CA ALA A 214 6.06 -16.76 -14.95
C ALA A 214 5.56 -16.73 -16.41
N GLY A 215 5.87 -15.63 -17.12
CA GLY A 215 5.40 -15.39 -18.48
C GLY A 215 3.98 -14.82 -18.59
N ASN A 216 3.35 -14.44 -17.47
CA ASN A 216 2.10 -13.67 -17.47
C ASN A 216 2.40 -12.18 -17.20
N ASP A 217 1.79 -11.27 -17.96
CA ASP A 217 1.99 -9.81 -17.85
C ASP A 217 1.23 -9.19 -16.65
N GLY A 218 1.07 -9.94 -15.56
CA GLY A 218 0.36 -9.46 -14.38
C GLY A 218 0.11 -10.52 -13.30
N THR A 219 -0.48 -10.01 -12.23
CA THR A 219 -0.77 -10.74 -11.00
C THR A 219 -2.21 -11.25 -11.01
N ASP A 220 -2.40 -12.54 -10.73
CA ASP A 220 -3.72 -13.15 -10.59
C ASP A 220 -4.27 -12.94 -9.18
N ILE A 221 -5.54 -12.53 -9.09
CA ILE A 221 -6.28 -12.49 -7.82
C ILE A 221 -6.99 -13.84 -7.62
N TRP A 222 -6.81 -14.42 -6.45
CA TRP A 222 -7.49 -15.64 -6.03
C TRP A 222 -8.26 -15.42 -4.73
N ARG A 223 -9.34 -16.17 -4.56
CA ARG A 223 -10.11 -16.27 -3.31
C ARG A 223 -10.21 -17.74 -2.91
N LEU A 224 -9.72 -18.07 -1.72
CA LEU A 224 -9.98 -19.33 -1.04
C LEU A 224 -11.19 -19.15 -0.10
N ASP A 225 -12.22 -19.96 -0.28
CA ASP A 225 -13.33 -20.09 0.67
C ASP A 225 -13.03 -21.20 1.68
N LEU A 226 -13.03 -20.89 2.98
CA LEU A 226 -12.61 -21.82 4.03
C LEU A 226 -13.67 -22.87 4.39
N ALA A 227 -14.95 -22.62 4.08
CA ALA A 227 -16.03 -23.57 4.37
C ALA A 227 -16.07 -24.73 3.35
N SER A 228 -15.74 -24.43 2.09
CA SER A 228 -15.67 -25.38 0.98
C SER A 228 -14.25 -25.84 0.64
N ALA A 229 -13.22 -25.28 1.31
CA ALA A 229 -11.80 -25.48 1.01
C ALA A 229 -11.45 -25.26 -0.48
N THR A 230 -12.24 -24.44 -1.18
CA THR A 230 -12.15 -24.25 -2.63
C THR A 230 -11.54 -22.91 -2.96
N ALA A 231 -10.46 -22.92 -3.74
CA ALA A 231 -9.84 -21.71 -4.28
C ALA A 231 -10.31 -21.45 -5.72
N ILE A 232 -10.76 -20.24 -6.00
CA ILE A 232 -11.12 -19.78 -7.34
C ILE A 232 -10.23 -18.61 -7.75
N LYS A 233 -9.76 -18.65 -9.01
CA LYS A 233 -9.17 -17.50 -9.68
C LYS A 233 -10.30 -16.51 -10.00
N LEU A 234 -10.19 -15.28 -9.50
CA LEU A 234 -11.06 -14.18 -9.90
C LEU A 234 -10.65 -13.70 -11.30
N ALA A 235 -11.43 -12.79 -11.90
CA ALA A 235 -11.13 -12.29 -13.24
C ALA A 235 -9.68 -11.72 -13.32
N PRO A 236 -8.92 -11.99 -14.40
CA PRO A 236 -7.57 -11.45 -14.56
C PRO A 236 -7.59 -9.93 -14.45
N MET A 237 -6.71 -9.39 -13.59
CA MET A 237 -6.73 -7.96 -13.25
C MET A 237 -5.30 -7.41 -13.28
N PRO A 238 -4.75 -7.13 -14.49
CA PRO A 238 -3.42 -6.55 -14.64
C PRO A 238 -3.25 -5.29 -13.79
N GLY A 239 -2.07 -5.12 -13.20
CA GLY A 239 -1.76 -3.99 -12.32
C GLY A 239 -2.43 -4.01 -10.95
N VAL A 240 -2.98 -5.14 -10.47
CA VAL A 240 -3.49 -5.22 -9.08
C VAL A 240 -2.35 -5.00 -8.09
N MET A 241 -2.58 -4.08 -7.15
CA MET A 241 -1.63 -3.71 -6.10
C MET A 241 -2.02 -4.31 -4.74
N MET A 242 -3.32 -4.48 -4.50
CA MET A 242 -3.88 -4.96 -3.23
C MET A 242 -5.34 -5.39 -3.42
N VAL A 243 -5.81 -6.32 -2.60
CA VAL A 243 -7.25 -6.56 -2.35
C VAL A 243 -7.54 -6.24 -0.88
N ARG A 244 -8.69 -5.59 -0.62
CA ARG A 244 -9.16 -5.26 0.73
C ARG A 244 -10.66 -5.02 0.76
N GLY A 245 -11.38 -5.67 1.68
CA GLY A 245 -12.79 -5.39 1.97
C GLY A 245 -13.73 -5.62 0.77
N GLY A 246 -13.47 -6.64 -0.05
CA GLY A 246 -14.25 -6.93 -1.26
C GLY A 246 -13.89 -6.06 -2.48
N TYR A 247 -12.87 -5.21 -2.38
CA TYR A 247 -12.37 -4.40 -3.49
C TYR A 247 -10.95 -4.81 -3.88
N ALA A 248 -10.69 -4.91 -5.18
CA ALA A 248 -9.34 -4.86 -5.70
C ALA A 248 -8.94 -3.40 -5.98
N TRP A 249 -7.69 -3.10 -5.70
CA TRP A 249 -7.08 -1.80 -5.98
C TRP A 249 -5.97 -1.96 -7.00
N VAL A 250 -6.02 -1.14 -8.05
CA VAL A 250 -5.39 -1.46 -9.31
C VAL A 250 -4.78 -0.22 -9.95
N GLY A 251 -3.57 -0.35 -10.47
CA GLY A 251 -2.98 0.62 -11.35
C GLY A 251 -3.62 0.59 -12.74
N ARG A 252 -3.84 1.79 -13.32
CA ARG A 252 -4.21 1.96 -14.72
C ARG A 252 -3.37 3.07 -15.35
N THR A 253 -3.09 2.92 -16.64
CA THR A 253 -2.64 4.01 -17.50
C THR A 253 -3.89 4.66 -18.10
N ASP A 254 -4.20 5.89 -17.73
CA ASP A 254 -5.36 6.62 -18.24
C ASP A 254 -5.14 6.95 -19.73
N PRO A 255 -6.01 6.48 -20.65
CA PRO A 255 -5.85 6.69 -22.08
C PRO A 255 -6.07 8.16 -22.51
N ARG A 256 -6.44 9.04 -21.59
CA ARG A 256 -6.60 10.48 -21.82
C ARG A 256 -5.35 11.29 -21.49
N ASP A 257 -4.34 10.69 -20.85
CA ASP A 257 -3.05 11.34 -20.60
C ASP A 257 -2.27 11.46 -21.92
N PRO A 258 -1.94 12.66 -22.41
CA PRO A 258 -1.10 12.83 -23.60
C PRO A 258 0.38 12.50 -23.33
N SER A 259 0.75 12.30 -22.06
CA SER A 259 2.12 12.12 -21.58
C SER A 259 2.17 11.09 -20.43
N PRO A 260 1.72 9.84 -20.64
CA PRO A 260 1.75 8.83 -19.59
C PRO A 260 3.19 8.57 -19.10
N PRO A 261 3.38 8.19 -17.83
CA PRO A 261 4.69 7.83 -17.31
C PRO A 261 5.30 6.70 -18.15
N THR A 262 6.56 6.89 -18.56
CA THR A 262 7.31 5.89 -19.33
C THR A 262 8.61 5.57 -18.61
N ALA A 263 8.86 4.29 -18.38
CA ALA A 263 10.12 3.80 -17.81
C ALA A 263 11.03 3.24 -18.92
N PRO A 264 12.37 3.28 -18.76
CA PRO A 264 13.30 2.64 -19.68
C PRO A 264 13.30 1.10 -19.62
N PHE A 265 12.53 0.52 -18.69
CA PHE A 265 12.36 -0.92 -18.48
C PHE A 265 10.90 -1.31 -18.80
N PRO A 266 10.62 -2.58 -19.17
CA PRO A 266 9.30 -3.03 -19.64
C PRO A 266 8.22 -3.12 -18.52
N GLU A 267 8.45 -2.49 -17.37
CA GLU A 267 7.48 -2.46 -16.28
C GLU A 267 6.35 -1.48 -16.60
N GLN A 268 5.10 -1.94 -16.48
CA GLN A 268 3.94 -1.11 -16.75
C GLN A 268 3.82 0.00 -15.69
N LYS A 269 3.76 1.26 -16.16
CA LYS A 269 3.59 2.42 -15.28
C LYS A 269 2.15 2.93 -15.28
N PHE A 270 1.68 3.25 -14.08
CA PHE A 270 0.32 3.67 -13.82
C PHE A 270 0.30 5.13 -13.40
N ASN A 271 -0.60 5.93 -13.97
CA ASN A 271 -0.85 7.33 -13.61
C ASN A 271 -2.22 7.51 -12.92
N SER A 272 -2.97 6.41 -12.74
CA SER A 272 -4.23 6.38 -12.03
C SER A 272 -4.37 5.16 -11.12
N ILE A 273 -5.07 5.38 -10.00
CA ILE A 273 -5.50 4.35 -9.06
C ILE A 273 -6.99 4.11 -9.26
N VAL A 274 -7.35 2.85 -9.50
CA VAL A 274 -8.73 2.41 -9.73
C VAL A 274 -9.11 1.39 -8.67
N ARG A 275 -10.32 1.53 -8.14
CA ARG A 275 -10.95 0.53 -7.27
C ARG A 275 -11.93 -0.29 -8.09
N VAL A 276 -11.82 -1.60 -8.03
CA VAL A 276 -12.70 -2.55 -8.71
C VAL A 276 -13.49 -3.33 -7.65
N ASP A 277 -14.81 -3.27 -7.75
CA ASP A 277 -15.71 -4.07 -6.92
C ASP A 277 -15.66 -5.54 -7.35
N LEU A 278 -15.28 -6.45 -6.45
CA LEU A 278 -15.08 -7.87 -6.82
C LEU A 278 -16.39 -8.65 -7.02
N GLY A 279 -17.54 -8.11 -6.59
CA GLY A 279 -18.84 -8.75 -6.79
C GLY A 279 -19.48 -8.40 -8.14
N SER A 280 -19.24 -7.19 -8.64
CA SER A 280 -19.86 -6.64 -9.86
C SER A 280 -18.87 -6.38 -11.01
N GLY A 281 -17.57 -6.33 -10.74
CA GLY A 281 -16.55 -5.91 -11.69
C GLY A 281 -16.54 -4.40 -11.99
N ALA A 282 -17.31 -3.59 -11.25
CA ALA A 282 -17.42 -2.16 -11.50
C ALA A 282 -16.11 -1.44 -11.12
N GLU A 283 -15.47 -0.80 -12.10
CA GLU A 283 -14.30 0.06 -11.89
C GLU A 283 -14.72 1.48 -11.47
N THR A 284 -13.94 2.10 -10.58
CA THR A 284 -14.07 3.50 -10.17
C THR A 284 -12.69 4.12 -10.09
N ILE A 285 -12.42 5.19 -10.85
CA ILE A 285 -11.16 5.92 -10.75
C ILE A 285 -11.15 6.71 -9.44
N TRP A 286 -10.19 6.40 -8.57
CA TRP A 286 -10.01 7.11 -7.30
C TRP A 286 -9.02 8.25 -7.44
N TYR A 287 -7.88 8.02 -8.06
CA TYR A 287 -6.82 9.01 -8.24
C TYR A 287 -6.34 9.02 -9.67
N TYR A 288 -5.97 10.19 -10.18
CA TYR A 288 -5.28 10.37 -11.46
C TYR A 288 -4.40 11.62 -11.40
N ARG A 289 -3.17 11.49 -11.89
CA ARG A 289 -2.25 12.63 -12.07
C ARG A 289 -1.41 12.44 -13.35
N PRO A 290 -1.48 13.38 -14.31
CA PRO A 290 -0.78 13.24 -15.59
C PRO A 290 0.73 13.25 -15.43
N GLY A 291 1.44 12.45 -16.23
CA GLY A 291 2.92 12.47 -16.30
C GLY A 291 3.66 11.96 -15.05
N THR A 292 2.96 11.34 -14.09
CA THR A 292 3.54 10.78 -12.86
C THR A 292 3.20 9.31 -12.71
N GLU A 293 4.08 8.54 -12.07
CA GLU A 293 3.74 7.19 -11.60
C GLU A 293 3.01 7.29 -10.26
N VAL A 294 1.99 6.47 -10.07
CA VAL A 294 1.17 6.39 -8.86
C VAL A 294 0.99 4.94 -8.43
N TRP A 295 1.14 4.67 -7.13
CA TRP A 295 0.86 3.37 -6.54
C TRP A 295 0.30 3.52 -5.14
N ILE A 296 -0.37 2.48 -4.62
CA ILE A 296 -0.88 2.50 -3.26
C ILE A 296 0.22 2.13 -2.27
N GLY A 297 0.38 2.94 -1.23
CA GLY A 297 1.18 2.61 -0.05
C GLY A 297 0.37 1.88 1.03
N GLY A 298 -0.94 2.10 1.09
CA GLY A 298 -1.85 1.43 2.03
C GLY A 298 -3.26 2.03 1.95
N LEU A 299 -4.16 1.62 2.84
CA LEU A 299 -5.44 2.31 3.06
C LEU A 299 -5.46 2.96 4.44
N SER A 300 -6.17 4.08 4.58
CA SER A 300 -6.70 4.48 5.89
C SER A 300 -7.78 3.48 6.35
N PRO A 301 -8.17 3.47 7.64
CA PRO A 301 -9.11 2.46 8.15
C PRO A 301 -10.59 2.69 7.80
N THR A 302 -10.97 3.83 7.21
CA THR A 302 -12.19 3.94 6.38
C THR A 302 -12.10 3.22 5.03
N GLY A 303 -10.94 2.69 4.66
CA GLY A 303 -10.66 2.14 3.34
C GLY A 303 -10.27 3.17 2.28
N SER A 304 -9.95 4.42 2.65
CA SER A 304 -9.52 5.46 1.69
C SER A 304 -8.04 5.27 1.31
N PRO A 305 -7.66 5.25 0.03
CA PRO A 305 -6.30 4.90 -0.37
C PRO A 305 -5.30 6.01 -0.02
N ILE A 306 -4.14 5.56 0.45
CA ILE A 306 -2.94 6.38 0.62
C ILE A 306 -2.03 6.07 -0.56
N VAL A 307 -1.84 7.08 -1.41
CA VAL A 307 -1.20 6.98 -2.72
C VAL A 307 0.18 7.63 -2.65
N ASN A 308 1.19 6.88 -3.08
CA ASN A 308 2.51 7.41 -3.40
C ASN A 308 2.49 7.93 -4.83
N VAL A 309 3.20 9.03 -5.07
CA VAL A 309 3.32 9.65 -6.38
C VAL A 309 4.77 10.00 -6.66
N ALA A 310 5.25 9.67 -7.86
CA ALA A 310 6.61 9.92 -8.29
C ALA A 310 6.67 10.57 -9.66
N SER A 311 7.68 11.42 -9.85
CA SER A 311 7.94 12.15 -11.08
C SER A 311 9.13 11.56 -11.83
N GLY A 312 9.11 11.69 -13.15
CA GLY A 312 10.24 11.27 -13.99
C GLY A 312 11.52 12.08 -13.70
N PRO A 313 12.71 11.52 -14.00
CA PRO A 313 12.92 10.24 -14.68
C PRO A 313 12.93 9.03 -13.73
N GLN A 314 12.81 9.22 -12.42
CA GLN A 314 12.99 8.19 -11.39
C GLN A 314 11.65 7.85 -10.74
N PHE A 315 10.76 7.22 -11.51
CA PHE A 315 9.37 7.00 -11.13
C PHE A 315 9.14 6.01 -9.95
N HIS A 316 10.20 5.38 -9.41
CA HIS A 316 10.14 4.63 -8.14
C HIS A 316 10.60 5.42 -6.91
N SER A 317 11.16 6.61 -7.10
CA SER A 317 11.58 7.47 -5.99
C SER A 317 10.33 8.10 -5.38
N PRO A 318 10.01 7.85 -4.09
CA PRO A 318 8.79 8.36 -3.46
C PRO A 318 8.84 9.88 -3.37
N GLY A 319 8.07 10.58 -4.22
CA GLY A 319 8.08 12.04 -4.29
C GLY A 319 7.06 12.66 -3.34
N GLU A 320 5.80 12.26 -3.47
CA GLU A 320 4.68 12.71 -2.64
C GLU A 320 3.88 11.53 -2.07
N ILE A 321 3.29 11.73 -0.89
CA ILE A 321 2.30 10.85 -0.28
C ILE A 321 1.00 11.64 -0.13
N ARG A 322 -0.12 11.05 -0.55
CA ARG A 322 -1.45 11.67 -0.53
C ARG A 322 -2.51 10.72 0.01
N GLN A 323 -3.47 11.23 0.78
CA GLN A 323 -4.69 10.48 1.11
C GLN A 323 -5.82 10.96 0.19
N VAL A 324 -6.50 10.03 -0.48
CA VAL A 324 -7.62 10.35 -1.39
C VAL A 324 -8.91 9.90 -0.71
N VAL A 325 -9.74 10.85 -0.26
CA VAL A 325 -10.92 10.53 0.57
C VAL A 325 -12.13 10.19 -0.29
N GLN A 326 -12.30 10.86 -1.43
CA GLN A 326 -13.36 10.57 -2.41
C GLN A 326 -12.81 10.26 -3.82
N PRO A 327 -13.53 9.48 -4.64
CA PRO A 327 -13.13 9.21 -6.01
C PRO A 327 -12.99 10.46 -6.88
N GLY A 328 -11.88 10.55 -7.63
CA GLY A 328 -11.61 11.64 -8.56
C GLY A 328 -10.94 12.87 -7.95
N GLU A 329 -10.72 12.89 -6.63
CA GLU A 329 -10.00 13.97 -5.94
C GLU A 329 -8.48 13.93 -6.21
N GLN A 330 -7.83 15.08 -6.05
CA GLN A 330 -6.36 15.20 -6.08
C GLN A 330 -5.68 14.79 -4.76
N GLY A 331 -6.47 14.39 -3.74
CA GLY A 331 -6.01 13.95 -2.43
C GLY A 331 -5.39 15.06 -1.57
N MET A 332 -5.51 14.89 -0.25
CA MET A 332 -4.80 15.69 0.75
C MET A 332 -3.32 15.31 0.73
N LEU A 333 -2.42 16.30 0.67
CA LEU A 333 -0.99 16.07 0.77
C LEU A 333 -0.61 15.68 2.21
N ILE A 334 -0.04 14.49 2.36
CA ILE A 334 0.56 14.02 3.61
C ILE A 334 2.02 14.50 3.68
N TYR A 335 2.76 14.33 2.58
CA TYR A 335 4.20 14.61 2.54
C TYR A 335 4.71 14.79 1.10
N SER A 336 5.77 15.56 0.89
CA SER A 336 6.36 15.83 -0.44
C SER A 336 7.91 15.94 -0.44
N GLY A 337 8.57 15.36 0.57
CA GLY A 337 10.01 15.60 0.83
C GLY A 337 10.96 14.50 0.37
N GLY A 338 10.53 13.55 -0.46
CA GLY A 338 11.42 12.55 -1.07
C GLY A 338 11.77 11.32 -0.22
N LEU A 339 11.46 11.31 1.08
CA LEU A 339 11.68 10.14 1.94
C LEU A 339 10.80 8.95 1.53
N GLY A 340 11.44 7.77 1.46
CA GLY A 340 10.73 6.50 1.38
C GLY A 340 10.32 5.99 2.74
N PHE A 341 9.13 5.40 2.78
CA PHE A 341 8.56 4.75 3.94
C PHE A 341 8.07 3.37 3.54
N ALA A 342 8.19 2.38 4.44
CA ALA A 342 7.26 1.26 4.36
C ALA A 342 5.85 1.83 4.56
N GLY A 343 4.86 1.27 3.86
CA GLY A 343 3.53 1.87 3.80
C GLY A 343 2.92 2.11 5.19
N PRO A 344 2.02 3.11 5.33
CA PRO A 344 1.53 3.56 6.62
C PRO A 344 0.91 2.43 7.43
N HIS A 345 1.38 2.28 8.66
CA HIS A 345 0.59 1.61 9.68
C HIS A 345 -0.38 2.65 10.24
N VAL A 346 -1.68 2.37 10.11
CA VAL A 346 -2.70 3.32 10.52
C VAL A 346 -3.34 2.90 11.83
N ASP A 347 -3.30 3.83 12.76
CA ASP A 347 -3.72 3.77 14.16
C ASP A 347 -5.23 4.02 14.25
N VAL A 348 -6.05 2.95 14.16
CA VAL A 348 -7.51 3.04 14.31
C VAL A 348 -8.08 1.79 14.96
N ILE A 349 -8.27 1.90 16.27
CA ILE A 349 -9.40 1.27 16.97
C ILE A 349 -10.41 2.36 17.32
N ASP A 350 -11.09 2.90 16.30
CA ASP A 350 -12.49 3.29 16.43
C ASP A 350 -13.21 3.20 15.07
N LEU A 351 -14.11 2.23 14.94
CA LEU A 351 -14.99 2.08 13.77
C LEU A 351 -16.32 2.83 13.95
N SER A 352 -16.44 3.71 14.96
CA SER A 352 -17.63 4.52 15.13
C SER A 352 -17.87 5.42 13.91
N PRO A 353 -19.14 5.62 13.48
CA PRO A 353 -19.45 6.51 12.35
C PRO A 353 -19.06 7.98 12.55
N ALA A 354 -18.59 8.36 13.74
CA ALA A 354 -18.11 9.69 14.11
C ALA A 354 -16.59 9.87 13.90
N ALA A 355 -15.79 8.78 13.92
CA ALA A 355 -14.34 8.80 13.74
C ALA A 355 -13.90 8.94 12.26
N ARG A 356 -14.55 9.81 11.49
CA ARG A 356 -14.30 10.00 10.04
C ARG A 356 -13.15 10.96 9.70
N SER A 357 -12.49 11.56 10.68
CA SER A 357 -11.23 12.30 10.46
C SER A 357 -10.05 11.47 10.99
N PHE A 358 -9.07 11.23 10.12
CA PHE A 358 -7.82 10.57 10.49
C PHE A 358 -6.75 11.64 10.69
N ASP A 359 -6.69 12.13 11.93
CA ASP A 359 -5.78 13.18 12.33
C ASP A 359 -4.36 12.62 12.61
N ARG A 360 -4.10 11.34 12.35
CA ARG A 360 -2.86 10.64 12.75
C ARG A 360 -2.51 9.45 11.82
N PHE A 361 -1.27 9.41 11.31
CA PHE A 361 -0.70 8.23 10.63
C PHE A 361 0.75 7.99 11.08
N TRP A 362 1.13 6.73 11.27
CA TRP A 362 2.50 6.35 11.63
C TRP A 362 3.23 5.74 10.43
N PHE A 363 4.46 6.17 10.22
CA PHE A 363 5.35 5.69 9.17
C PHE A 363 6.71 5.28 9.75
N GLY A 364 7.38 4.38 9.07
CA GLY A 364 8.69 3.87 9.47
C GLY A 364 9.60 3.61 8.28
N ASN A 365 10.91 3.79 8.49
CA ASN A 365 11.95 3.50 7.49
C ASN A 365 13.32 3.27 8.18
N GLY A 366 14.39 3.25 7.38
CA GLY A 366 15.78 3.12 7.83
C GLY A 366 16.38 4.36 8.51
N LEU A 367 15.60 5.41 8.78
CA LEU A 367 16.02 6.63 9.48
C LEU A 367 15.27 6.82 10.81
N GLY A 368 14.01 6.38 10.92
CA GLY A 368 13.23 6.58 12.13
C GLY A 368 11.74 6.26 12.05
N LEU A 369 11.01 6.67 13.08
CA LEU A 369 9.54 6.76 13.06
C LEU A 369 9.11 8.19 12.78
N TYR A 370 8.03 8.30 12.02
CA TYR A 370 7.43 9.55 11.62
C TYR A 370 5.94 9.52 11.92
N LEU A 371 5.44 10.69 12.31
CA LEU A 371 4.04 10.92 12.61
C LEU A 371 3.53 12.01 11.69
N TYR A 372 2.53 11.70 10.87
CA TYR A 372 1.69 12.73 10.28
C TYR A 372 0.55 13.06 11.24
N THR A 373 0.27 14.35 11.43
CA THR A 373 -1.06 14.80 11.88
C THR A 373 -1.60 15.89 10.97
N GLN A 374 -2.93 16.04 10.86
CA GLN A 374 -3.51 17.08 10.01
C GLN A 374 -3.11 18.50 10.47
N SER A 375 -2.91 18.70 11.77
CA SER A 375 -2.51 19.98 12.37
C SER A 375 -1.00 20.23 12.36
N GLY A 376 -0.18 19.18 12.44
CA GLY A 376 1.29 19.27 12.55
C GLY A 376 2.06 18.91 11.29
N GLY A 377 1.39 18.37 10.26
CA GLY A 377 2.03 17.78 9.09
C GLY A 377 2.84 16.53 9.43
N MET A 378 3.71 16.11 8.50
CA MET A 378 4.68 15.04 8.72
C MET A 378 5.87 15.54 9.56
N ARG A 379 6.13 14.89 10.70
CA ARG A 379 7.29 15.14 11.57
C ARG A 379 8.02 13.84 11.89
N LYS A 380 9.35 13.88 12.00
CA LYS A 380 10.10 12.78 12.61
C LYS A 380 9.86 12.81 14.12
N VAL A 381 9.66 11.66 14.74
CA VAL A 381 9.37 11.58 16.19
C VAL A 381 10.24 10.57 16.94
N PHE A 382 11.00 9.73 16.22
CA PHE A 382 12.00 8.86 16.81
C PHE A 382 13.16 8.64 15.84
N ASP A 383 14.40 8.87 16.29
CA ASP A 383 15.62 8.48 15.59
C ASP A 383 15.99 7.02 15.92
N ILE A 384 16.32 6.21 14.92
CA ILE A 384 17.00 4.93 15.21
C ILE A 384 18.51 5.16 15.37
N PRO A 385 19.17 4.45 16.31
CA PRO A 385 20.63 4.39 16.36
C PRO A 385 21.23 3.96 15.03
N SER A 386 22.38 4.53 14.67
CA SER A 386 23.07 4.25 13.39
C SER A 386 23.47 2.78 13.19
N SER A 387 23.54 2.00 14.27
CA SER A 387 23.73 0.55 14.22
C SER A 387 22.53 -0.22 13.63
N LEU A 388 21.33 0.38 13.61
CA LEU A 388 20.13 -0.19 13.00
C LEU A 388 19.82 0.38 11.60
N SER A 389 20.35 1.57 11.26
CA SER A 389 20.01 2.26 10.01
C SER A 389 20.71 1.73 8.75
N ALA A 390 21.87 1.08 8.91
CA ALA A 390 22.70 0.72 7.75
C ALA A 390 22.11 -0.42 6.88
N ASN A 391 21.39 -1.37 7.49
CA ASN A 391 20.77 -2.52 6.83
C ASN A 391 19.43 -2.88 7.49
N GLY A 392 18.63 -1.87 7.83
CA GLY A 392 17.50 -2.07 8.73
C GLY A 392 16.57 -0.88 8.79
N GLY A 393 15.66 -0.92 9.76
CA GLY A 393 14.68 0.14 9.99
C GLY A 393 13.80 -0.14 11.19
N ILE A 394 12.92 0.81 11.48
CA ILE A 394 11.88 0.67 12.50
C ILE A 394 10.53 0.94 11.85
N PHE A 395 9.56 0.08 12.15
CA PHE A 395 8.23 0.12 11.55
C PHE A 395 7.20 0.04 12.67
N PRO A 396 6.09 0.81 12.64
CA PRO A 396 5.00 0.59 13.57
C PRO A 396 4.40 -0.81 13.35
N ALA A 397 3.78 -1.37 14.38
CA ALA A 397 3.33 -2.77 14.36
C ALA A 397 1.89 -2.95 14.87
N GLY A 398 1.20 -1.86 15.20
CA GLY A 398 -0.13 -1.83 15.79
C GLY A 398 -0.40 -0.48 16.44
N ASP A 399 -1.51 -0.38 17.16
CA ASP A 399 -2.05 0.89 17.64
C ASP A 399 -1.33 1.44 18.89
N CYS A 400 -1.35 2.77 18.99
CA CYS A 400 -0.87 3.55 20.12
C CYS A 400 -1.76 3.35 21.36
N ARG A 401 -1.18 3.29 22.57
CA ARG A 401 -1.90 3.09 23.85
C ARG A 401 -1.43 3.97 25.00
#